data_AF-A0A1W2BV75-F1
#
_entry.id   AF-A0A1W2BV75-F1
#
_cell.length_a   1.000
_cell.length_b   1.000
_cell.length_c   1.000
_cell.angle_alpha   90.00
_cell.angle_beta   90.00
_cell.angle_gamma   90.00
#
_symmetry.space_group_name_H-M   'P 1'
#
loop_
_entity.id
_entity.type
_entity.pdbx_description
1 polymer ?
#
loop_
_entity_poly.entity_id
_entity_poly.type
_entity_poly.pdbx_seq_one_letter_code
_entity_poly.pdbx_strand_id
1 'polypeptide(L)'
;MKRSYAVILTAILLAGIAAGCGGTTQPTATPSPTLPPTASPTETVSPTMRTERPETTEQVFRVEGLDETVETELYVSPLLYSMYVDTSRYQAEYSDGADRITPSGQSVANVSMEVRYLAGADAQTLEPKYMNDYPEYTDISYLGEIEIGDSGLMATAISASTGDKADSLVMQAYLINDGDGVFVLKITCPAEAQEGHGSRLGQMLETFLPFSH
;
A
#
# COMPACT_ATOMS: atom_id res chain seq x y z
N MET A 1 -26.07 19.69 20.55
CA MET A 1 -25.70 21.12 20.61
C MET A 1 -24.61 21.38 19.59
N LYS A 2 -24.88 22.24 18.61
CA LYS A 2 -23.98 22.58 17.50
C LYS A 2 -22.88 23.51 18.00
N ARG A 3 -21.61 23.28 17.64
CA ARG A 3 -20.53 24.26 17.82
C ARG A 3 -19.86 24.54 16.48
N SER A 4 -19.92 25.81 16.13
CA SER A 4 -19.61 26.40 14.83
C SER A 4 -18.12 26.65 14.64
N TYR A 5 -17.70 26.61 13.38
CA TYR A 5 -16.38 27.00 12.87
C TYR A 5 -16.13 28.52 12.99
N ALA A 6 -14.89 28.92 13.24
CA ALA A 6 -14.41 30.29 13.08
C ALA A 6 -13.16 30.28 12.20
N VAL A 7 -13.29 30.86 11.00
CA VAL A 7 -12.21 31.15 10.05
C VAL A 7 -11.75 32.59 10.31
N ILE A 8 -10.45 32.82 10.48
CA ILE A 8 -9.87 34.16 10.61
C ILE A 8 -9.01 34.43 9.37
N LEU A 9 -9.50 35.34 8.52
CA LEU A 9 -8.75 35.99 7.44
C LEU A 9 -8.02 37.21 8.00
N THR A 10 -6.74 37.36 7.68
CA THR A 10 -6.02 38.62 7.93
C THR A 10 -5.30 39.06 6.66
N ALA A 11 -5.81 40.11 6.03
CA ALA A 11 -5.16 40.85 4.96
C ALA A 11 -4.28 41.95 5.57
N ILE A 12 -3.07 42.14 5.04
CA ILE A 12 -2.25 43.32 5.32
C ILE A 12 -1.90 43.99 3.99
N LEU A 13 -2.45 45.20 3.83
CA LEU A 13 -2.19 46.17 2.78
C LEU A 13 -1.30 47.25 3.37
N LEU A 14 -0.20 47.61 2.71
CA LEU A 14 0.54 48.84 2.98
C LEU A 14 0.98 49.47 1.65
N ALA A 15 0.65 50.76 1.52
CA ALA A 15 0.88 51.64 0.39
C ALA A 15 1.77 52.84 0.80
N GLY A 16 2.38 53.53 -0.17
CA GLY A 16 3.06 54.83 -0.03
C GLY A 16 4.26 54.96 -0.98
N ILE A 17 4.14 55.45 -2.23
CA ILE A 17 4.03 56.82 -2.79
C ILE A 17 5.33 57.66 -2.70
N ALA A 18 5.86 58.08 -3.87
CA ALA A 18 6.33 59.45 -4.26
C ALA A 18 7.10 59.37 -5.59
N ALA A 19 6.59 59.89 -6.72
CA ALA A 19 6.69 61.26 -7.26
C ALA A 19 8.06 61.64 -7.88
N GLY A 20 8.08 62.01 -9.18
CA GLY A 20 9.21 62.68 -9.84
C GLY A 20 9.18 62.67 -11.37
N CYS A 21 9.13 63.86 -11.99
CA CYS A 21 8.92 64.13 -13.42
C CYS A 21 10.19 64.09 -14.30
N GLY A 22 9.99 63.81 -15.59
CA GLY A 22 10.65 64.52 -16.71
C GLY A 22 11.92 63.91 -17.30
N GLY A 23 11.92 63.69 -18.62
CA GLY A 23 13.14 63.48 -19.40
C GLY A 23 12.98 62.52 -20.59
N THR A 24 12.61 63.05 -21.75
CA THR A 24 12.71 62.35 -23.04
C THR A 24 14.19 62.13 -23.39
N THR A 25 14.63 60.88 -23.43
CA THR A 25 15.68 60.40 -24.36
C THR A 25 15.59 58.88 -24.42
N GLN A 26 15.32 58.34 -25.60
CA GLN A 26 15.43 56.92 -25.91
C GLN A 26 16.91 56.54 -26.08
N PRO A 27 17.43 55.54 -25.34
CA PRO A 27 18.65 54.86 -25.71
C PRO A 27 18.35 53.48 -26.28
N THR A 28 18.93 53.25 -27.45
CA THR A 28 19.11 52.00 -28.20
C THR A 28 19.14 50.72 -27.35
N ALA A 29 18.37 49.72 -27.76
CA ALA A 29 18.41 48.38 -27.21
C ALA A 29 19.78 47.72 -27.47
N THR A 30 20.54 47.46 -26.41
CA THR A 30 21.65 46.52 -26.42
C THR A 30 21.08 45.10 -26.33
N PRO A 31 21.47 44.14 -27.20
CA PRO A 31 21.03 42.77 -27.06
C PRO A 31 21.59 42.17 -25.78
N SER A 32 20.69 41.73 -24.89
CA SER A 32 21.03 40.94 -23.71
C SER A 32 21.61 39.59 -24.17
N PRO A 33 22.73 39.10 -23.59
CA PRO A 33 23.27 37.79 -23.96
C PRO A 33 22.29 36.69 -23.52
N THR A 34 21.82 35.90 -24.49
CA THR A 34 21.07 34.68 -24.26
C THR A 34 21.95 33.70 -23.48
N LEU A 35 21.63 33.46 -22.21
CA LEU A 35 22.18 32.34 -21.47
C LEU A 35 21.63 31.04 -22.10
N PRO A 36 22.48 30.04 -22.39
CA PRO A 36 22.00 28.75 -22.87
C PRO A 36 21.11 28.08 -21.80
N PRO A 37 20.11 27.28 -22.18
CA PRO A 37 19.28 26.60 -21.21
C PRO A 37 20.14 25.61 -20.42
N THR A 38 20.22 25.82 -19.11
CA THR A 38 20.69 24.84 -18.15
C THR A 38 19.80 23.61 -18.29
N ALA A 39 20.33 22.55 -18.91
CA ALA A 39 19.73 21.23 -18.83
C ALA A 39 19.79 20.79 -17.36
N SER A 40 18.68 20.97 -16.66
CA SER A 40 18.41 20.25 -15.42
C SER A 40 18.28 18.78 -15.81
N PRO A 41 19.01 17.83 -15.21
CA PRO A 41 18.70 16.43 -15.41
C PRO A 41 17.36 16.21 -14.71
N THR A 42 16.29 16.20 -15.49
CA THR A 42 15.12 15.41 -15.12
C THR A 42 15.62 13.97 -15.16
N GLU A 43 16.01 13.44 -14.01
CA GLU A 43 16.04 12.00 -13.84
C GLU A 43 14.60 11.51 -14.00
N THR A 44 14.23 11.26 -15.25
CA THR A 44 13.20 10.30 -15.56
C THR A 44 13.75 8.97 -15.11
N VAL A 45 13.44 8.59 -13.87
CA VAL A 45 13.62 7.22 -13.40
C VAL A 45 12.81 6.34 -14.35
N SER A 46 13.48 5.64 -15.25
CA SER A 46 12.82 4.73 -16.20
C SER A 46 12.02 3.66 -15.42
N PRO A 47 10.80 3.31 -15.84
CA PRO A 47 10.00 2.25 -15.21
C PRO A 47 10.67 0.87 -15.29
N THR A 48 11.73 0.75 -16.11
CA THR A 48 12.44 -0.50 -16.41
C THR A 48 13.32 -1.04 -15.28
N MET A 49 13.58 -0.28 -14.21
CA MET A 49 14.29 -0.84 -13.03
C MET A 49 13.34 -1.46 -11.99
N ARG A 50 12.01 -1.35 -12.17
CA ARG A 50 11.07 -1.61 -11.07
C ARG A 50 10.26 -2.90 -11.17
N THR A 51 10.37 -3.68 -12.23
CA THR A 51 9.78 -5.04 -12.25
C THR A 51 10.39 -5.88 -13.36
N GLU A 52 11.35 -6.75 -13.00
CA GLU A 52 11.84 -7.84 -13.87
C GLU A 52 10.82 -8.98 -14.01
N ARG A 53 9.68 -8.87 -13.32
CA ARG A 53 8.60 -9.86 -13.32
C ARG A 53 7.68 -9.62 -14.53
N PRO A 54 7.22 -10.68 -15.23
CA PRO A 54 6.27 -10.53 -16.33
C PRO A 54 4.93 -9.94 -15.85
N GLU A 55 4.23 -9.22 -16.75
CA GLU A 55 2.94 -8.59 -16.44
C GLU A 55 1.85 -9.61 -16.08
N THR A 56 1.94 -10.82 -16.63
CA THR A 56 1.08 -11.95 -16.28
C THR A 56 1.88 -13.22 -16.06
N THR A 57 1.34 -14.14 -15.27
CA THR A 57 1.88 -15.49 -15.11
C THR A 57 0.75 -16.49 -14.85
N GLU A 58 0.96 -17.76 -15.17
CA GLU A 58 0.07 -18.81 -14.68
C GLU A 58 0.46 -19.18 -13.24
N GLN A 59 -0.53 -19.30 -12.37
CA GLN A 59 -0.38 -19.83 -11.02
C GLN A 59 -1.33 -21.00 -10.81
N VAL A 60 -0.86 -22.00 -10.06
CA VAL A 60 -1.69 -23.12 -9.63
C VAL A 60 -2.20 -22.82 -8.23
N PHE A 61 -3.49 -22.54 -8.12
CA PHE A 61 -4.15 -22.39 -6.84
C PHE A 61 -4.71 -23.73 -6.38
N ARG A 62 -4.32 -24.17 -5.18
CA ARG A 62 -4.94 -25.32 -4.52
C ARG A 62 -6.04 -24.86 -3.59
N VAL A 63 -7.29 -25.14 -3.94
CA VAL A 63 -8.50 -24.70 -3.23
C VAL A 63 -9.43 -25.89 -3.02
N GLU A 64 -9.89 -26.12 -1.78
CA GLU A 64 -10.77 -27.26 -1.42
C GLU A 64 -10.22 -28.62 -1.91
N GLY A 65 -8.90 -28.76 -1.99
CA GLY A 65 -8.22 -29.97 -2.46
C GLY A 65 -8.14 -30.16 -3.98
N LEU A 66 -8.61 -29.19 -4.76
CA LEU A 66 -8.52 -29.16 -6.22
C LEU A 66 -7.49 -28.11 -6.68
N ASP A 67 -6.77 -28.43 -7.75
CA ASP A 67 -5.83 -27.51 -8.38
C ASP A 67 -6.56 -26.75 -9.52
N GLU A 68 -6.47 -25.42 -9.50
CA GLU A 68 -6.97 -24.51 -10.54
C GLU A 68 -5.78 -23.72 -11.10
N THR A 69 -5.49 -23.86 -12.39
CA THR A 69 -4.54 -23.00 -13.08
C THR A 69 -5.24 -21.70 -13.49
N VAL A 70 -4.71 -20.58 -13.03
CA VAL A 70 -5.26 -19.24 -13.28
C VAL A 70 -4.16 -18.34 -13.83
N GLU A 71 -4.46 -17.58 -14.88
CA GLU A 71 -3.61 -16.46 -15.29
C GLU A 71 -3.80 -15.31 -14.30
N THR A 72 -2.73 -14.91 -13.62
CA THR A 72 -2.71 -13.80 -12.67
C THR A 72 -1.97 -12.61 -13.25
N GLU A 73 -2.34 -11.42 -12.79
CA GLU A 73 -1.75 -10.16 -13.24
C GLU A 73 -0.82 -9.57 -12.17
N LEU A 74 0.29 -8.98 -12.59
CA LEU A 74 1.24 -8.32 -11.72
C LEU A 74 0.68 -6.99 -11.23
N TYR A 75 0.31 -6.94 -9.96
CA TYR A 75 -0.03 -5.70 -9.28
C TYR A 75 1.24 -5.02 -8.77
N VAL A 76 1.46 -3.76 -9.14
CA VAL A 76 2.58 -2.92 -8.67
C VAL A 76 2.02 -1.78 -7.83
N SER A 77 2.35 -1.79 -6.55
CA SER A 77 1.79 -0.85 -5.57
C SER A 77 2.57 0.47 -5.48
N PRO A 78 1.89 1.60 -5.19
CA PRO A 78 2.53 2.84 -4.72
C PRO A 78 3.33 2.67 -3.41
N LEU A 79 3.05 1.64 -2.61
CA LEU A 79 3.77 1.27 -1.38
C LEU A 79 5.09 0.53 -1.65
N LEU A 80 5.56 0.52 -2.89
CA LEU A 80 6.84 -0.08 -3.29
C LEU A 80 6.90 -1.60 -3.13
N TYR A 81 5.87 -2.31 -3.55
CA TYR A 81 5.94 -3.78 -3.70
C TYR A 81 5.24 -4.24 -4.98
N SER A 82 5.43 -5.51 -5.31
CA SER A 82 4.63 -6.21 -6.33
C SER A 82 4.05 -7.52 -5.80
N MET A 83 2.90 -7.92 -6.33
CA MET A 83 2.23 -9.19 -6.02
C MET A 83 1.39 -9.61 -7.23
N TYR A 84 1.33 -10.91 -7.54
CA TYR A 84 0.40 -11.41 -8.54
C TYR A 84 -1.01 -11.55 -7.95
N VAL A 85 -2.01 -11.08 -8.68
CA VAL A 85 -3.41 -11.06 -8.26
C VAL A 85 -4.26 -11.85 -9.25
N ASP A 86 -5.13 -12.73 -8.75
CA ASP A 86 -6.22 -13.36 -9.51
C ASP A 86 -7.29 -12.29 -9.83
N THR A 87 -7.06 -11.49 -10.87
CA THR A 87 -7.95 -10.39 -11.29
C THR A 87 -9.30 -10.86 -11.82
N SER A 88 -9.43 -12.16 -12.12
CA SER A 88 -10.71 -12.77 -12.48
C SER A 88 -11.68 -12.83 -11.31
N ARG A 89 -11.17 -12.77 -10.06
CA ARG A 89 -11.95 -12.88 -8.83
C ARG A 89 -11.71 -11.79 -7.82
N TYR A 90 -10.62 -11.03 -7.93
CA TYR A 90 -10.26 -9.99 -6.99
C TYR A 90 -9.90 -8.69 -7.69
N GLN A 91 -10.13 -7.58 -6.99
CA GLN A 91 -9.67 -6.26 -7.37
C GLN A 91 -8.72 -5.74 -6.30
N ALA A 92 -7.64 -5.09 -6.74
CA ALA A 92 -6.68 -4.41 -5.87
C ALA A 92 -6.84 -2.90 -6.02
N GLU A 93 -7.06 -2.20 -4.91
CA GLU A 93 -7.26 -0.75 -4.87
C GLU A 93 -6.39 -0.11 -3.81
N TYR A 94 -5.64 0.93 -4.20
CA TYR A 94 -4.91 1.78 -3.27
C TYR A 94 -5.80 2.90 -2.75
N SER A 95 -6.00 2.96 -1.44
CA SER A 95 -6.74 4.04 -0.77
C SER A 95 -6.30 4.17 0.69
N ASP A 96 -6.37 5.38 1.25
CA ASP A 96 -6.09 5.64 2.67
C ASP A 96 -4.74 5.07 3.17
N GLY A 97 -3.71 5.15 2.33
CA GLY A 97 -2.35 4.68 2.65
C GLY A 97 -2.19 3.16 2.67
N ALA A 98 -3.13 2.41 2.10
CA ALA A 98 -3.11 0.96 2.03
C ALA A 98 -3.55 0.44 0.67
N ASP A 99 -3.08 -0.74 0.31
CA ASP A 99 -3.72 -1.53 -0.73
C ASP A 99 -4.75 -2.46 -0.12
N ARG A 100 -5.89 -2.59 -0.80
CA ARG A 100 -6.93 -3.53 -0.42
C ARG A 100 -7.26 -4.43 -1.60
N ILE A 101 -7.06 -5.72 -1.40
CA ILE A 101 -7.43 -6.78 -2.33
C ILE A 101 -8.75 -7.38 -1.83
N THR A 102 -9.81 -7.28 -2.62
CA THR A 102 -11.16 -7.71 -2.26
C THR A 102 -11.82 -8.49 -3.39
N PRO A 103 -12.76 -9.41 -3.10
CA PRO A 103 -13.47 -10.13 -4.16
C PRO A 103 -14.20 -9.18 -5.12
N SER A 104 -14.03 -9.39 -6.42
CA SER A 104 -14.74 -8.69 -7.48
C SER A 104 -16.16 -9.23 -7.64
N GLY A 105 -17.11 -8.33 -7.85
CA GLY A 105 -18.51 -8.71 -8.12
C GLY A 105 -19.36 -8.84 -6.87
N GLN A 106 -19.95 -10.02 -6.63
CA GLN A 106 -20.86 -10.20 -5.50
C GLN A 106 -20.10 -10.03 -4.19
N SER A 107 -20.49 -9.02 -3.40
CA SER A 107 -19.86 -8.68 -2.12
C SER A 107 -19.88 -9.87 -1.17
N VAL A 108 -18.78 -10.62 -1.10
CA VAL A 108 -18.54 -11.54 0.00
C VAL A 108 -18.09 -10.71 1.18
N ALA A 109 -18.99 -10.55 2.16
CA ALA A 109 -18.72 -9.70 3.31
C ALA A 109 -17.47 -10.19 4.06
N ASN A 110 -16.68 -9.23 4.53
CA ASN A 110 -15.53 -9.46 5.40
C ASN A 110 -14.40 -10.32 4.80
N VAL A 111 -14.30 -10.43 3.47
CA VAL A 111 -13.16 -11.03 2.78
C VAL A 111 -12.26 -9.93 2.23
N SER A 112 -11.01 -9.85 2.69
CA SER A 112 -10.00 -8.96 2.13
C SER A 112 -8.59 -9.33 2.51
N MET A 113 -7.62 -8.91 1.70
CA MET A 113 -6.24 -8.67 2.14
C MET A 113 -5.98 -7.16 2.16
N GLU A 114 -5.37 -6.66 3.22
CA GLU A 114 -4.88 -5.29 3.32
C GLU A 114 -3.35 -5.30 3.40
N VAL A 115 -2.68 -4.40 2.69
CA VAL A 115 -1.23 -4.19 2.78
C VAL A 115 -0.95 -2.74 3.15
N ARG A 116 -0.15 -2.53 4.20
CA ARG A 116 0.31 -1.20 4.65
C ARG A 116 1.81 -1.22 4.87
N TYR A 117 2.45 -0.07 4.72
CA TYR A 117 3.82 0.16 5.14
C TYR A 117 3.88 1.11 6.34
N LEU A 118 4.55 0.71 7.40
CA LEU A 118 4.73 1.48 8.63
C LEU A 118 6.20 1.91 8.76
N ALA A 119 6.51 3.12 8.34
CA ALA A 119 7.87 3.67 8.44
C ALA A 119 8.29 3.87 9.90
N GLY A 120 9.55 3.57 10.22
CA GLY A 120 10.13 3.64 11.56
C GLY A 120 9.65 2.55 12.52
N ALA A 121 8.85 1.60 12.05
CA ALA A 121 8.41 0.45 12.82
C ALA A 121 9.39 -0.73 12.68
N ASP A 122 9.31 -1.67 13.61
CA ASP A 122 10.00 -2.95 13.55
C ASP A 122 9.02 -4.04 13.99
N ALA A 123 9.01 -5.17 13.27
CA ALA A 123 8.06 -6.26 13.46
C ALA A 123 8.09 -6.82 14.89
N GLN A 124 9.28 -6.99 15.48
CA GLN A 124 9.45 -7.55 16.83
C GLN A 124 8.88 -6.61 17.89
N THR A 125 9.03 -5.29 17.69
CA THR A 125 8.42 -4.30 18.60
C THR A 125 6.93 -4.07 18.34
N LEU A 126 6.45 -4.34 17.12
CA LEU A 126 5.06 -4.15 16.71
C LEU A 126 4.17 -5.31 17.12
N GLU A 127 4.62 -6.56 16.92
CA GLU A 127 3.89 -7.80 17.24
C GLU A 127 3.18 -7.77 18.60
N PRO A 128 3.85 -7.49 19.75
CA PRO A 128 3.20 -7.58 21.07
C PRO A 128 2.11 -6.55 21.31
N LYS A 129 2.03 -5.51 20.48
CA LYS A 129 1.00 -4.47 20.56
C LYS A 129 0.03 -4.46 19.38
N TYR A 130 0.29 -5.24 18.33
CA TYR A 130 -0.48 -5.22 17.09
C TYR A 130 -1.97 -5.50 17.33
N MET A 131 -2.28 -6.47 18.20
CA MET A 131 -3.65 -6.84 18.52
C MET A 131 -4.40 -5.81 19.39
N ASN A 132 -3.73 -4.80 19.93
CA ASN A 132 -4.43 -3.72 20.67
C ASN A 132 -5.35 -2.89 19.76
N ASP A 133 -5.05 -2.85 18.46
CA ASP A 133 -5.87 -2.15 17.46
C ASP A 133 -7.09 -2.97 17.02
N TYR A 134 -7.19 -4.24 17.46
CA TYR A 134 -8.22 -5.19 17.05
C TYR A 134 -8.85 -5.92 18.26
N PRO A 135 -9.46 -5.18 19.20
CA PRO A 135 -9.99 -5.73 20.46
C PRO A 135 -11.15 -6.73 20.28
N GLU A 136 -11.76 -6.79 19.10
CA GLU A 136 -12.81 -7.76 18.75
C GLU A 136 -12.28 -9.19 18.57
N TYR A 137 -10.99 -9.36 18.32
CA TYR A 137 -10.36 -10.68 18.20
C TYR A 137 -9.90 -11.16 19.58
N THR A 138 -10.37 -12.34 19.98
CA THR A 138 -10.17 -12.86 21.35
C THR A 138 -9.29 -14.10 21.40
N ASP A 139 -9.30 -14.91 20.35
CA ASP A 139 -8.49 -16.12 20.26
C ASP A 139 -7.24 -15.81 19.44
N ILE A 140 -6.17 -15.40 20.11
CA ILE A 140 -4.95 -14.86 19.49
C ILE A 140 -3.82 -15.89 19.62
N SER A 141 -3.18 -16.21 18.50
CA SER A 141 -1.99 -17.06 18.41
C SER A 141 -0.85 -16.30 17.75
N TYR A 142 0.25 -16.13 18.48
CA TYR A 142 1.52 -15.62 17.96
C TYR A 142 2.31 -16.80 17.40
N LEU A 143 2.49 -16.84 16.08
CA LEU A 143 3.08 -17.97 15.37
C LEU A 143 4.61 -17.87 15.27
N GLY A 144 5.18 -16.72 15.66
CA GLY A 144 6.60 -16.42 15.54
C GLY A 144 6.99 -16.10 14.10
N GLU A 145 8.28 -16.25 13.81
CA GLU A 145 8.81 -16.03 12.45
C GLU A 145 8.51 -17.24 11.55
N ILE A 146 7.93 -16.96 10.39
CA ILE A 146 7.70 -17.92 9.32
C ILE A 146 8.30 -17.39 8.02
N GLU A 147 8.60 -18.31 7.11
CA GLU A 147 8.97 -17.96 5.74
C GLU A 147 7.70 -17.83 4.89
N ILE A 148 7.59 -16.77 4.09
CA ILE A 148 6.51 -16.57 3.13
C ILE A 148 7.07 -16.50 1.71
N GLY A 149 6.35 -17.16 0.80
CA GLY A 149 6.61 -17.11 -0.63
C GLY A 149 7.93 -17.72 -1.07
N ASP A 150 8.08 -17.85 -2.38
CA ASP A 150 9.30 -18.43 -3.00
C ASP A 150 10.53 -17.52 -2.84
N SER A 151 10.33 -16.25 -2.49
CA SER A 151 11.42 -15.30 -2.20
C SER A 151 12.11 -15.56 -0.86
N GLY A 152 11.54 -16.43 0.00
CA GLY A 152 12.11 -16.72 1.32
C GLY A 152 12.02 -15.53 2.28
N LEU A 153 10.97 -14.71 2.17
CA LEU A 153 10.80 -13.55 3.04
C LEU A 153 10.41 -14.02 4.45
N MET A 154 11.07 -13.49 5.46
CA MET A 154 10.71 -13.79 6.86
C MET A 154 9.63 -12.82 7.33
N ALA A 155 8.55 -13.35 7.88
CA ALA A 155 7.46 -12.59 8.47
C ALA A 155 7.22 -13.02 9.92
N THR A 156 7.04 -12.07 10.82
CA THR A 156 6.44 -12.35 12.13
C THR A 156 4.93 -12.51 11.94
N ALA A 157 4.40 -13.70 12.24
CA ALA A 157 3.02 -14.06 11.92
C ALA A 157 2.11 -14.13 13.16
N ILE A 158 0.91 -13.58 13.02
CA ILE A 158 -0.14 -13.57 14.04
C ILE A 158 -1.41 -14.14 13.40
N SER A 159 -2.08 -15.05 14.09
CA SER A 159 -3.42 -15.52 13.74
C SER A 159 -4.39 -15.15 14.86
N ALA A 160 -5.58 -14.70 14.51
CA ALA A 160 -6.60 -14.41 15.49
C ALA A 160 -8.02 -14.72 14.98
N SER A 161 -8.94 -15.08 15.88
CA SER A 161 -10.36 -15.22 15.55
C SER A 161 -11.29 -14.50 16.52
N THR A 162 -12.49 -14.15 16.05
CA THR A 162 -13.57 -13.59 16.88
C THR A 162 -14.39 -14.67 17.59
N GLY A 163 -14.04 -15.95 17.42
CA GLY A 163 -14.75 -17.10 17.98
C GLY A 163 -14.64 -18.37 17.12
N ASP A 164 -15.43 -19.40 17.45
CA ASP A 164 -15.34 -20.76 16.89
C ASP A 164 -16.44 -21.14 15.87
N LYS A 165 -17.29 -20.18 15.49
CA LYS A 165 -18.37 -20.38 14.52
C LYS A 165 -17.90 -20.22 13.08
N ALA A 166 -18.68 -20.77 12.15
CA ALA A 166 -18.45 -20.65 10.70
C ALA A 166 -18.38 -19.19 10.22
N ASP A 167 -19.20 -18.31 10.80
CA ASP A 167 -19.26 -16.88 10.50
C ASP A 167 -18.28 -16.03 11.34
N SER A 168 -17.53 -16.63 12.25
CA SER A 168 -16.46 -15.93 12.97
C SER A 168 -15.41 -15.43 12.00
N LEU A 169 -14.93 -14.20 12.20
CA LEU A 169 -13.83 -13.68 11.41
C LEU A 169 -12.53 -14.30 11.89
N VAL A 170 -11.72 -14.72 10.92
CA VAL A 170 -10.34 -15.15 11.11
C VAL A 170 -9.46 -14.10 10.45
N MET A 171 -8.45 -13.64 11.17
CA MET A 171 -7.42 -12.72 10.71
C MET A 171 -6.07 -13.43 10.74
N GLN A 172 -5.30 -13.25 9.68
CA GLN A 172 -3.89 -13.62 9.62
C GLN A 172 -3.11 -12.36 9.29
N ALA A 173 -2.13 -12.01 10.10
CA ALA A 173 -1.24 -10.88 9.88
C ALA A 173 0.21 -11.35 9.72
N TYR A 174 0.91 -10.76 8.76
CA TYR A 174 2.31 -11.02 8.46
C TYR A 174 3.05 -9.68 8.52
N LEU A 175 3.99 -9.56 9.47
CA LEU A 175 4.81 -8.38 9.67
C LEU A 175 6.19 -8.64 9.08
N ILE A 176 6.51 -7.96 7.98
CA ILE A 176 7.76 -8.15 7.23
C ILE A 176 8.61 -6.90 7.41
N ASN A 177 9.76 -7.04 8.05
CA ASN A 177 10.74 -5.95 8.15
C ASN A 177 11.29 -5.63 6.75
N ASP A 178 11.31 -4.34 6.40
CA ASP A 178 11.93 -3.83 5.18
C ASP A 178 12.59 -2.48 5.45
N GLY A 179 13.93 -2.49 5.47
CA GLY A 179 14.74 -1.31 5.79
C GLY A 179 14.46 -0.78 7.21
N ASP A 180 14.01 0.46 7.30
CA ASP A 180 13.63 1.13 8.54
C ASP A 180 12.12 1.08 8.84
N GLY A 181 11.37 0.22 8.14
CA GLY A 181 9.94 0.05 8.35
C GLY A 181 9.47 -1.38 8.24
N VAL A 182 8.14 -1.54 8.26
CA VAL A 182 7.46 -2.83 8.25
C VAL A 182 6.31 -2.83 7.27
N PHE A 183 6.27 -3.83 6.39
CA PHE A 183 5.03 -4.19 5.71
C PHE A 183 4.13 -4.99 6.65
N VAL A 184 2.87 -4.58 6.74
CA VAL A 184 1.81 -5.30 7.44
C VAL A 184 0.84 -5.82 6.38
N LEU A 185 0.83 -7.14 6.19
CA LEU A 185 -0.15 -7.81 5.34
C LEU A 185 -1.17 -8.49 6.23
N LYS A 186 -2.44 -8.15 6.06
CA LYS A 186 -3.55 -8.66 6.89
C LYS A 186 -4.61 -9.29 6.00
N ILE A 187 -4.76 -10.61 6.08
CA ILE A 187 -5.86 -11.34 5.47
C ILE A 187 -6.99 -11.42 6.51
N THR A 188 -8.22 -11.17 6.09
CA THR A 188 -9.43 -11.37 6.90
C THR A 188 -10.47 -12.07 6.08
N CYS A 189 -11.05 -13.16 6.60
CA CYS A 189 -12.26 -13.78 6.06
C CYS A 189 -12.99 -14.60 7.14
N PRO A 190 -14.29 -14.88 6.95
CA PRO A 190 -15.02 -15.82 7.79
C PRO A 190 -14.34 -17.20 7.82
N ALA A 191 -14.47 -17.94 8.94
CA ALA A 191 -13.88 -19.26 9.10
C ALA A 191 -14.33 -20.24 7.99
N GLU A 192 -15.60 -20.19 7.59
CA GLU A 192 -16.13 -21.00 6.47
C GLU A 192 -15.52 -20.65 5.11
N ALA A 193 -14.96 -19.45 4.95
CA ALA A 193 -14.35 -18.98 3.72
C ALA A 193 -12.83 -19.21 3.68
N GLN A 194 -12.24 -19.83 4.72
CA GLN A 194 -10.79 -20.05 4.81
C GLN A 194 -10.28 -21.01 3.72
N GLU A 195 -10.97 -22.13 3.47
CA GLU A 195 -10.52 -23.12 2.47
C GLU A 195 -10.59 -22.58 1.03
N GLY A 196 -11.52 -21.65 0.78
CA GLY A 196 -11.71 -20.95 -0.49
C GLY A 196 -10.90 -19.66 -0.58
N HIS A 197 -11.48 -18.58 -0.07
CA HIS A 197 -10.92 -17.23 -0.14
C HIS A 197 -9.63 -17.08 0.66
N GLY A 198 -9.58 -17.63 1.89
CA GLY A 198 -8.38 -17.55 2.73
C GLY A 198 -7.17 -18.19 2.08
N SER A 199 -7.33 -19.42 1.58
CA SER A 199 -6.30 -20.18 0.86
C SER A 199 -5.82 -19.44 -0.39
N ARG A 200 -6.75 -18.88 -1.19
CA ARG A 200 -6.39 -18.16 -2.39
C ARG A 200 -5.66 -16.85 -2.10
N LEU A 201 -6.11 -16.07 -1.11
CA LEU A 201 -5.41 -14.86 -0.67
C LEU A 201 -4.02 -15.20 -0.12
N GLY A 202 -3.88 -16.29 0.64
CA GLY A 202 -2.59 -16.78 1.12
C GLY A 202 -1.63 -17.11 -0.03
N GLN A 203 -2.10 -17.81 -1.07
CA GLN A 203 -1.30 -18.14 -2.25
C GLN A 203 -0.93 -16.91 -3.10
N MET A 204 -1.77 -15.85 -3.13
CA MET A 204 -1.35 -14.58 -3.74
C MET A 204 -0.23 -13.91 -2.92
N LEU A 205 -0.33 -13.96 -1.59
CA LEU A 205 0.68 -13.42 -0.67
C LEU A 205 2.05 -14.11 -0.82
N GLU A 206 2.09 -15.38 -1.21
CA GLU A 206 3.34 -16.09 -1.54
C GLU A 206 4.13 -15.43 -2.69
N THR A 207 3.51 -14.53 -3.45
CA THR A 207 4.16 -13.79 -4.54
C THR A 207 4.55 -12.37 -4.18
N PHE A 208 4.34 -11.98 -2.92
CA PHE A 208 4.68 -10.66 -2.42
C PHE A 208 6.19 -10.42 -2.53
N LEU A 209 6.56 -9.30 -3.15
CA LEU A 209 7.94 -8.89 -3.31
C LEU A 209 8.07 -7.39 -3.05
N PRO A 210 8.65 -6.96 -1.92
CA PRO A 210 8.93 -5.55 -1.68
C PRO A 210 10.07 -5.08 -2.58
N PHE A 211 10.02 -3.81 -2.96
CA PHE A 211 11.13 -3.08 -3.55
C PHE A 211 11.80 -2.31 -2.42
N SER A 212 13.13 -2.21 -2.45
CA SER A 212 13.85 -1.46 -1.43
C SER A 212 13.36 -0.02 -1.34
N HIS A 213 12.90 0.38 -0.14
CA HIS A 213 12.59 1.75 0.25
C HIS A 213 13.83 2.64 0.40
#